data_AF-A0A352YYQ9-F1
#
_entry.id   AF-A0A352YYQ9-F1
#
_cell.length_a   1.000
_cell.length_b   1.000
_cell.length_c   1.000
_cell.angle_alpha   90.00
_cell.angle_beta   90.00
_cell.angle_gamma   90.00
#
_symmetry.space_group_name_H-M   'P 1'
#
loop_
_entity.id
_entity.type
_entity.pdbx_description
1 polymer ?
#
loop_
_entity_poly.entity_id
_entity_poly.type
_entity_poly.pdbx_seq_one_letter_code
_entity_poly.pdbx_strand_id
1 'polypeptide(L)'
;MERLSKHHCVCCPSNAALILSLLKEKSSGVFGHSIVTGIIAREIAVDIGLCDDEVNILYLAGLLHDIGKIFIEDSILLSRENLTFKQFNIIKQHPERGARTVERFISEKLAPPILYHHELPNGKGYPYGLRNDEIPLSAKIISTADKFSALTMERPYRSALVTDMAVLVIDDHIKTFFDGKSRFVRSSLKSLNMRDLHILSAQISNDIDSLLASLKYSI
;
A
#
# COMPACT_ATOMS: atom_id res chain seq x y z
N MET A 1 -10.19 -11.43 -39.34
CA MET A 1 -10.36 -10.51 -38.20
C MET A 1 -10.64 -11.35 -36.97
N GLU A 2 -9.58 -11.89 -36.39
CA GLU A 2 -9.63 -12.85 -35.30
C GLU A 2 -9.87 -12.09 -33.99
N ARG A 3 -10.92 -12.48 -33.26
CA ARG A 3 -11.27 -11.91 -31.96
C ARG A 3 -10.14 -12.23 -30.99
N LEU A 4 -9.44 -11.20 -30.52
CA LEU A 4 -8.55 -11.29 -29.36
C LEU A 4 -9.38 -11.79 -28.18
N SER A 5 -9.20 -13.07 -27.85
CA SER A 5 -9.74 -13.66 -26.63
C SER A 5 -9.20 -12.89 -25.45
N LYS A 6 -10.10 -12.43 -24.58
CA LYS A 6 -9.78 -11.89 -23.25
C LYS A 6 -9.03 -12.98 -22.47
N HIS A 7 -7.70 -12.97 -22.55
CA HIS A 7 -6.89 -13.71 -21.61
C HIS A 7 -7.16 -13.11 -20.23
N HIS A 8 -7.77 -13.90 -19.36
CA HIS A 8 -7.75 -13.65 -17.94
C HIS A 8 -6.28 -13.47 -17.55
N CYS A 9 -5.89 -12.23 -17.24
CA CYS A 9 -4.55 -11.92 -16.79
C CYS A 9 -4.41 -12.52 -15.38
N VAL A 10 -3.92 -13.75 -15.33
CA VAL A 10 -3.24 -14.29 -14.15
C VAL A 10 -2.18 -13.25 -13.80
N CYS A 11 -2.26 -12.71 -12.57
CA CYS A 11 -1.38 -11.68 -12.06
C CYS A 11 0.07 -12.06 -12.39
N CYS A 12 0.71 -11.41 -13.37
CA CYS A 12 2.01 -11.85 -13.87
C CYS A 12 3.07 -11.59 -12.80
N PRO A 13 3.54 -12.62 -12.07
CA PRO A 13 4.36 -12.38 -10.88
C PRO A 13 5.72 -11.76 -11.24
N SER A 14 6.20 -12.07 -12.45
CA SER A 14 7.41 -11.52 -13.05
C SER A 14 7.39 -10.00 -13.17
N ASN A 15 6.23 -9.42 -13.51
CA ASN A 15 6.10 -7.97 -13.70
C ASN A 15 5.99 -7.23 -12.38
N ALA A 16 5.27 -7.79 -11.39
CA ALA A 16 5.20 -7.21 -10.05
C ALA A 16 6.59 -7.12 -9.41
N ALA A 17 7.37 -8.19 -9.54
CA ALA A 17 8.75 -8.26 -9.08
C ALA A 17 9.63 -7.17 -9.73
N LEU A 18 9.63 -7.07 -11.06
CA LEU A 18 10.41 -6.06 -11.78
C LEU A 18 9.99 -4.63 -11.41
N ILE A 19 8.69 -4.38 -11.26
CA ILE A 19 8.18 -3.06 -10.93
C ILE A 19 8.57 -2.65 -9.50
N LEU A 20 8.57 -3.59 -8.56
CA LEU A 20 9.02 -3.35 -7.19
C LEU A 20 10.52 -3.03 -7.11
N SER A 21 11.36 -3.65 -7.95
CA SER A 21 12.79 -3.31 -7.97
C SER A 21 13.02 -1.88 -8.44
N LEU A 22 12.23 -1.36 -9.39
CA LEU A 22 12.29 0.05 -9.78
C LEU A 22 11.93 1.00 -8.63
N LEU A 23 10.95 0.63 -7.80
CA LEU A 23 10.60 1.42 -6.61
C LEU A 23 11.74 1.44 -5.58
N LYS A 24 12.42 0.31 -5.39
CA LYS A 24 13.61 0.22 -4.52
C LYS A 24 14.73 1.12 -5.02
N GLU A 25 15.06 1.06 -6.31
CA GLU A 25 16.07 1.94 -6.92
C GLU A 25 15.70 3.42 -6.77
N LYS A 26 14.41 3.74 -6.89
CA LYS A 26 13.92 5.10 -6.68
C LYS A 26 14.06 5.57 -5.24
N SER A 27 13.66 4.72 -4.28
CA SER A 27 13.74 5.04 -2.85
C SER A 27 13.60 3.78 -2.01
N SER A 28 14.72 3.33 -1.41
CA SER A 28 14.74 2.22 -0.46
C SER A 28 13.78 2.44 0.73
N GLY A 29 13.59 3.69 1.15
CA GLY A 29 12.66 4.03 2.23
C GLY A 29 11.20 3.81 1.85
N VAL A 30 10.79 4.23 0.65
CA VAL A 30 9.43 3.97 0.13
C VAL A 30 9.22 2.48 -0.12
N PHE A 31 10.23 1.79 -0.61
CA PHE A 31 10.18 0.35 -0.81
C PHE A 31 9.99 -0.43 0.50
N GLY A 32 10.78 -0.14 1.54
CA GLY A 32 10.61 -0.77 2.86
C GLY A 32 9.23 -0.50 3.46
N HIS A 33 8.74 0.74 3.34
CA HIS A 33 7.37 1.10 3.73
C HIS A 33 6.31 0.28 2.99
N SER A 34 6.51 0.04 1.70
CA SER A 34 5.58 -0.75 0.88
C SER A 34 5.54 -2.22 1.30
N ILE A 35 6.68 -2.80 1.67
CA ILE A 35 6.74 -4.17 2.22
C ILE A 35 5.89 -4.30 3.48
N VAL A 36 6.14 -3.41 4.45
CA VAL A 36 5.43 -3.42 5.73
C VAL A 36 3.94 -3.20 5.51
N THR A 37 3.57 -2.28 4.61
CA THR A 37 2.18 -1.99 4.24
C THR A 37 1.49 -3.20 3.61
N GLY A 38 2.16 -3.93 2.71
CA GLY A 38 1.64 -5.18 2.14
C GLY A 38 1.35 -6.24 3.19
N ILE A 39 2.28 -6.47 4.11
CA ILE A 39 2.11 -7.44 5.20
C ILE A 39 0.93 -7.05 6.10
N ILE A 40 0.84 -5.78 6.52
CA ILE A 40 -0.28 -5.31 7.35
C ILE A 40 -1.62 -5.46 6.61
N ALA A 41 -1.67 -5.12 5.32
CA ALA A 41 -2.89 -5.24 4.52
C ALA A 41 -3.37 -6.70 4.44
N ARG A 42 -2.43 -7.65 4.30
CA ARG A 42 -2.71 -9.09 4.34
C ARG A 42 -3.32 -9.51 5.67
N GLU A 43 -2.71 -9.15 6.80
CA GLU A 43 -3.21 -9.55 8.12
C GLU A 43 -4.60 -8.95 8.41
N ILE A 44 -4.82 -7.69 8.04
CA ILE A 44 -6.14 -7.07 8.14
C ILE A 44 -7.17 -7.85 7.31
N ALA A 45 -6.83 -8.21 6.07
CA ALA A 45 -7.72 -8.93 5.15
C ALA A 45 -8.12 -10.31 5.68
N VAL A 46 -7.15 -11.05 6.25
CA VAL A 46 -7.38 -12.34 6.89
C VAL A 46 -8.33 -12.20 8.08
N ASP A 47 -8.05 -11.26 8.99
CA ASP A 47 -8.81 -11.12 10.23
C ASP A 47 -10.25 -10.63 10.03
N ILE A 48 -10.53 -9.92 8.92
CA ILE A 48 -11.88 -9.51 8.56
C ILE A 48 -12.65 -10.55 7.71
N GLY A 49 -12.01 -11.69 7.42
CA GLY A 49 -12.59 -12.87 6.78
C GLY A 49 -12.71 -12.78 5.26
N LEU A 50 -11.75 -12.15 4.57
CA LEU A 50 -11.69 -12.19 3.10
C LEU A 50 -11.14 -13.52 2.60
N CYS A 51 -11.46 -13.89 1.35
CA CYS A 51 -10.92 -15.12 0.76
C CYS A 51 -9.46 -14.95 0.33
N ASP A 52 -8.76 -16.08 0.11
CA ASP A 52 -7.33 -16.08 -0.22
C ASP A 52 -6.98 -15.22 -1.45
N ASP A 53 -7.84 -15.22 -2.47
CA ASP A 53 -7.68 -14.39 -3.66
C ASP A 53 -7.70 -12.89 -3.32
N GLU A 54 -8.63 -12.46 -2.47
CA GLU A 54 -8.73 -11.06 -2.02
C GLU A 54 -7.57 -10.68 -1.11
N VAL A 55 -7.15 -11.58 -0.22
CA VAL A 55 -5.98 -11.41 0.65
C VAL A 55 -4.71 -11.23 -0.19
N ASN A 56 -4.52 -12.05 -1.23
CA ASN A 56 -3.36 -11.95 -2.13
C ASN A 56 -3.38 -10.64 -2.94
N ILE A 57 -4.54 -10.22 -3.41
CA ILE A 57 -4.70 -8.91 -4.09
C ILE A 57 -4.33 -7.76 -3.15
N LEU A 58 -4.75 -7.81 -1.89
CA LEU A 58 -4.44 -6.75 -0.90
C LEU A 58 -2.98 -6.74 -0.47
N TYR A 59 -2.37 -7.91 -0.33
CA TYR A 59 -0.94 -8.03 -0.11
C TYR A 59 -0.16 -7.35 -1.24
N LEU A 60 -0.43 -7.73 -2.49
CA LEU A 60 0.22 -7.12 -3.66
C LEU A 60 -0.09 -5.62 -3.81
N ALA A 61 -1.34 -5.22 -3.58
CA ALA A 61 -1.72 -3.81 -3.65
C ALA A 61 -0.98 -2.99 -2.59
N GLY A 62 -0.76 -3.52 -1.39
CA GLY A 62 0.05 -2.85 -0.38
C GLY A 62 1.53 -2.74 -0.76
N LEU A 63 2.11 -3.76 -1.42
CA LEU A 63 3.47 -3.67 -1.96
C LEU A 63 3.58 -2.61 -3.07
N LEU A 64 2.52 -2.40 -3.84
CA LEU A 64 2.55 -1.58 -5.06
C LEU A 64 1.85 -0.22 -4.91
N HIS A 65 1.23 0.10 -3.78
CA HIS A 65 0.40 1.30 -3.60
C HIS A 65 1.12 2.60 -3.99
N ASP A 66 2.42 2.63 -3.70
CA ASP A 66 3.28 3.78 -3.91
C ASP A 66 4.06 3.75 -5.23
N ILE A 67 3.82 2.79 -6.12
CA ILE A 67 4.61 2.63 -7.34
C ILE A 67 4.55 3.86 -8.25
N GLY A 68 3.47 4.62 -8.23
CA GLY A 68 3.37 5.87 -9.00
C GLY A 68 4.44 6.91 -8.64
N LYS A 69 5.11 6.77 -7.49
CA LYS A 69 6.21 7.65 -7.07
C LYS A 69 7.46 7.53 -7.94
N ILE A 70 7.61 6.46 -8.73
CA ILE A 70 8.71 6.34 -9.72
C ILE A 70 8.68 7.46 -10.77
N PHE A 71 7.51 8.03 -11.04
CA PHE A 71 7.32 9.10 -12.02
C PHE A 71 7.48 10.51 -11.42
N ILE A 72 7.86 10.64 -10.15
CA ILE A 72 8.08 11.93 -9.48
C ILE A 72 9.58 12.24 -9.51
N GLU A 73 9.96 13.48 -9.79
CA GLU A 73 11.36 13.91 -9.76
C GLU A 73 11.98 13.75 -8.36
N ASP A 74 13.26 13.39 -8.30
CA ASP A 74 13.97 13.19 -7.02
C ASP A 74 14.03 14.47 -6.18
N SER A 75 14.15 15.63 -6.85
CA SER A 75 14.11 16.96 -6.22
C SER A 75 12.83 17.20 -5.41
N ILE A 76 11.72 16.55 -5.78
CA ILE A 76 10.44 16.62 -5.10
C ILE A 76 10.29 15.47 -4.12
N LEU A 77 10.53 14.23 -4.57
CA LEU A 77 10.29 13.03 -3.77
C LEU A 77 11.21 12.93 -2.55
N LEU A 78 12.47 13.35 -2.70
CA LEU A 78 13.51 13.25 -1.68
C LEU A 78 13.78 14.60 -0.99
N SER A 79 12.91 15.59 -1.19
CA SER A 79 13.03 16.91 -0.55
C SER A 79 13.06 16.77 0.97
N ARG A 80 14.01 17.46 1.62
CA ARG A 80 14.08 17.61 3.08
C ARG A 80 13.34 18.85 3.58
N GLU A 81 12.91 19.71 2.68
CA GLU A 81 12.15 20.92 2.98
C GLU A 81 10.65 20.68 2.84
N ASN A 82 9.86 21.57 3.45
CA ASN A 82 8.41 21.59 3.26
C ASN A 82 8.07 21.76 1.77
N LEU A 83 7.26 20.85 1.26
CA LEU A 83 6.81 20.90 -0.12
C LEU A 83 5.92 22.11 -0.36
N THR A 84 6.18 22.81 -1.45
CA THR A 84 5.24 23.81 -1.97
C THR A 84 3.93 23.15 -2.38
N PHE A 85 2.85 23.93 -2.44
CA PHE A 85 1.55 23.43 -2.92
C PHE A 85 1.63 22.77 -4.30
N LYS A 86 2.46 23.32 -5.20
CA LYS A 86 2.69 22.77 -6.54
C LYS A 86 3.38 21.40 -6.48
N GLN A 87 4.43 21.27 -5.69
CA GLN A 87 5.14 20.00 -5.48
C GLN A 87 4.22 18.95 -4.84
N PHE A 88 3.43 19.35 -3.84
CA PHE A 88 2.47 18.45 -3.21
C PHE A 88 1.41 17.94 -4.20
N ASN A 89 0.91 18.79 -5.11
CA ASN A 89 0.00 18.35 -6.17
C ASN A 89 0.65 17.40 -7.18
N ILE A 90 1.97 17.44 -7.36
CA ILE A 90 2.69 16.44 -8.17
C ILE A 90 2.71 15.10 -7.44
N ILE A 91 2.98 15.09 -6.12
CA ILE A 91 2.96 13.86 -5.32
C ILE A 91 1.57 13.24 -5.32
N LYS A 92 0.51 14.03 -5.23
CA LYS A 92 -0.89 13.56 -5.25
C LYS A 92 -1.30 12.79 -6.50
N GLN A 93 -0.50 12.82 -7.57
CA GLN A 93 -0.76 12.07 -8.80
C GLN A 93 -0.28 10.61 -8.74
N HIS A 94 0.50 10.23 -7.72
CA HIS A 94 1.03 8.87 -7.66
C HIS A 94 -0.04 7.77 -7.55
N PRO A 95 -1.22 7.94 -6.91
CA PRO A 95 -2.24 6.89 -6.89
C PRO A 95 -2.75 6.59 -8.30
N GLU A 96 -3.04 7.63 -9.08
CA GLU A 96 -3.50 7.48 -10.46
C GLU A 96 -2.43 6.87 -11.38
N ARG A 97 -1.19 7.32 -11.26
CA ARG A 97 -0.06 6.78 -12.04
C ARG A 97 0.24 5.33 -11.65
N GLY A 98 0.11 5.00 -10.37
CA GLY A 98 0.30 3.66 -9.83
C GLY A 98 -0.78 2.71 -10.31
N ALA A 99 -2.05 3.10 -10.18
CA ALA A 99 -3.21 2.33 -10.63
C ALA A 99 -3.12 1.99 -12.11
N ARG A 100 -2.82 2.97 -12.98
CA ARG A 100 -2.62 2.73 -14.42
C ARG A 100 -1.47 1.76 -14.72
N THR A 101 -0.40 1.81 -13.94
CA THR A 101 0.76 0.92 -14.11
C THR A 101 0.36 -0.52 -13.78
N VAL A 102 -0.25 -0.75 -12.63
CA VAL A 102 -0.61 -2.12 -12.22
C VAL A 102 -1.73 -2.71 -13.08
N GLU A 103 -2.68 -1.90 -13.52
CA GLU A 103 -3.77 -2.32 -14.41
C GLU A 103 -3.21 -2.85 -15.74
N ARG A 104 -2.23 -2.13 -16.30
CA ARG A 104 -1.65 -2.47 -17.60
C ARG A 104 -0.69 -3.65 -17.55
N PHE A 105 0.10 -3.76 -16.49
CA PHE A 105 1.25 -4.66 -16.46
C PHE A 105 1.11 -5.84 -15.50
N ILE A 106 0.16 -5.82 -14.58
CA ILE A 106 0.03 -6.84 -13.54
C ILE A 106 -1.40 -7.40 -13.48
N SER A 107 -2.37 -6.60 -13.05
CA SER A 107 -3.78 -6.97 -12.96
C SER A 107 -4.65 -5.74 -12.71
N GLU A 108 -5.78 -5.65 -13.41
CA GLU A 108 -6.81 -4.62 -13.17
C GLU A 108 -7.38 -4.65 -11.74
N LYS A 109 -7.37 -5.82 -11.08
CA LYS A 109 -7.85 -5.99 -9.70
C LYS A 109 -7.05 -5.18 -8.68
N LEU A 110 -5.80 -4.84 -9.00
CA LEU A 110 -4.93 -4.04 -8.13
C LEU A 110 -5.21 -2.54 -8.25
N ALA A 111 -5.89 -2.09 -9.31
CA ALA A 111 -6.06 -0.65 -9.56
C ALA A 111 -6.94 0.05 -8.49
N PRO A 112 -8.11 -0.47 -8.09
CA PRO A 112 -8.95 0.21 -7.09
C PRO A 112 -8.28 0.45 -5.73
N PRO A 113 -7.64 -0.55 -5.07
CA PRO A 113 -6.98 -0.30 -3.78
C PRO A 113 -5.85 0.71 -3.89
N ILE A 114 -5.13 0.76 -5.02
CA ILE A 114 -4.03 1.71 -5.26
C ILE A 114 -4.55 3.09 -5.62
N LEU A 115 -5.62 3.20 -6.40
CA LEU A 115 -6.15 4.49 -6.84
C LEU A 115 -6.71 5.32 -5.69
N TYR A 116 -7.38 4.65 -4.74
CA TYR A 116 -8.19 5.31 -3.72
C TYR A 116 -7.61 5.24 -2.29
N HIS A 117 -6.39 4.71 -2.08
CA HIS A 117 -5.83 4.55 -0.73
C HIS A 117 -5.62 5.87 0.04
N HIS A 118 -5.59 7.01 -0.66
CA HIS A 118 -5.52 8.34 -0.07
C HIS A 118 -6.87 9.08 -0.01
N GLU A 119 -7.97 8.40 -0.36
CA GLU A 119 -9.30 8.92 -0.09
C GLU A 119 -9.59 8.90 1.42
N LEU A 120 -10.37 9.89 1.87
CA LEU A 120 -10.71 10.08 3.27
C LEU A 120 -12.23 10.06 3.44
N PRO A 121 -12.76 9.50 4.54
CA PRO A 121 -14.20 9.30 4.69
C PRO A 121 -15.01 10.60 4.68
N ASN A 122 -14.35 11.73 4.94
CA ASN A 122 -14.94 13.07 4.94
C ASN A 122 -14.91 13.78 3.57
N GLY A 123 -14.45 13.11 2.50
CA GLY A 123 -14.34 13.68 1.15
C GLY A 123 -13.17 14.66 0.95
N LYS A 124 -12.28 14.81 1.95
CA LYS A 124 -11.08 15.67 1.85
C LYS A 124 -9.84 14.93 1.33
N GLY A 125 -10.02 13.68 0.91
CA GLY A 125 -8.98 12.85 0.32
C GLY A 125 -8.68 13.23 -1.12
N TYR A 126 -7.89 12.39 -1.78
CA TYR A 126 -7.53 12.53 -3.18
C TYR A 126 -7.35 11.13 -3.81
N PRO A 127 -7.47 10.98 -5.14
CA PRO A 127 -7.57 12.04 -6.17
C PRO A 127 -8.97 12.61 -6.44
N TYR A 128 -10.05 11.94 -6.05
CA TYR A 128 -11.43 12.31 -6.43
C TYR A 128 -12.28 12.89 -5.30
N GLY A 129 -11.83 12.80 -4.04
CA GLY A 129 -12.57 13.34 -2.89
C GLY A 129 -13.78 12.50 -2.52
N LEU A 130 -13.65 11.19 -2.65
CA LEU A 130 -14.71 10.22 -2.37
C LEU A 130 -15.11 10.25 -0.90
N ARG A 131 -16.40 10.05 -0.63
CA ARG A 131 -16.95 9.87 0.71
C ARG A 131 -16.89 8.41 1.12
N ASN A 132 -17.04 8.14 2.43
CA ASN A 132 -16.83 6.81 3.00
C ASN A 132 -17.60 5.67 2.29
N ASP A 133 -18.81 5.93 1.83
CA ASP A 133 -19.68 4.98 1.11
C ASP A 133 -19.22 4.71 -0.33
N GLU A 134 -18.44 5.60 -0.91
CA GLU A 134 -17.89 5.49 -2.27
C GLU A 134 -16.51 4.83 -2.29
N ILE A 135 -15.78 4.82 -1.17
CA ILE A 135 -14.44 4.24 -1.08
C ILE A 135 -14.53 2.70 -1.03
N PRO A 136 -13.89 1.96 -1.95
CA PRO A 136 -13.87 0.51 -1.92
C PRO A 136 -13.25 -0.04 -0.64
N LEU A 137 -13.76 -1.17 -0.13
CA LEU A 137 -13.20 -1.83 1.05
C LEU A 137 -11.70 -2.11 0.90
N SER A 138 -11.27 -2.51 -0.29
CA SER A 138 -9.86 -2.78 -0.57
C SER A 138 -8.97 -1.54 -0.38
N ALA A 139 -9.43 -0.36 -0.81
CA ALA A 139 -8.74 0.91 -0.58
C ALA A 139 -8.76 1.32 0.89
N LYS A 140 -9.84 1.05 1.63
CA LYS A 140 -9.90 1.29 3.09
C LYS A 140 -8.84 0.48 3.84
N ILE A 141 -8.62 -0.77 3.43
CA ILE A 141 -7.60 -1.65 4.00
C ILE A 141 -6.20 -1.09 3.70
N ILE A 142 -5.89 -0.76 2.44
CA ILE A 142 -4.58 -0.18 2.09
C ILE A 142 -4.35 1.16 2.81
N SER A 143 -5.35 2.03 2.87
CA SER A 143 -5.25 3.31 3.58
C SER A 143 -4.93 3.14 5.07
N THR A 144 -5.55 2.13 5.70
CA THR A 144 -5.33 1.83 7.12
C THR A 144 -3.95 1.22 7.35
N ALA A 145 -3.55 0.30 6.49
CA ALA A 145 -2.23 -0.32 6.51
C ALA A 145 -1.10 0.71 6.30
N ASP A 146 -1.25 1.58 5.29
CA ASP A 146 -0.31 2.67 4.96
C ASP A 146 -0.15 3.66 6.11
N LYS A 147 -1.25 4.08 6.74
CA LYS A 147 -1.19 4.95 7.93
C LYS A 147 -0.51 4.26 9.10
N PHE A 148 -0.86 3.00 9.36
CA PHE A 148 -0.29 2.26 10.48
C PHE A 148 1.22 2.01 10.29
N SER A 149 1.66 1.58 9.11
CA SER A 149 3.09 1.43 8.78
C SER A 149 3.81 2.76 8.89
N ALA A 150 3.26 3.84 8.32
CA ALA A 150 3.85 5.16 8.41
C ALA A 150 4.00 5.65 9.86
N LEU A 151 3.07 5.30 10.76
CA LEU A 151 3.13 5.66 12.18
C LEU A 151 4.15 4.84 12.98
N THR A 152 4.35 3.59 12.59
CA THR A 152 5.20 2.62 13.33
C THR A 152 6.62 2.54 12.79
N MET A 153 6.91 3.13 11.62
CA MET A 153 8.27 3.21 11.07
C MET A 153 9.01 4.48 11.52
N GLU A 154 10.33 4.35 11.66
CA GLU A 154 11.22 5.50 11.86
C GLU A 154 11.26 6.39 10.62
N ARG A 155 11.26 7.70 10.83
CA ARG A 155 11.43 8.70 9.78
C ARG A 155 12.49 9.72 10.22
N PRO A 156 13.19 10.38 9.29
CA PRO A 156 14.26 11.34 9.62
C PRO A 156 13.86 12.44 10.62
N TYR A 157 12.58 12.79 10.66
CA TYR A 157 12.01 13.86 11.48
C TYR A 157 11.13 13.35 12.65
N ARG A 158 10.94 12.03 12.81
CA ARG A 158 10.06 11.48 13.84
C ARG A 158 10.37 10.02 14.15
N SER A 159 10.50 9.70 15.44
CA SER A 159 10.59 8.31 15.93
C SER A 159 9.32 7.51 15.65
N ALA A 160 9.50 6.19 15.53
CA ALA A 160 8.41 5.22 15.46
C ALA A 160 7.50 5.29 16.69
N LEU A 161 6.19 5.22 16.49
CA LEU A 161 5.25 5.00 17.59
C LEU A 161 5.18 3.53 17.95
N VAL A 162 4.97 3.23 19.23
CA VAL A 162 4.61 1.88 19.68
C VAL A 162 3.21 1.51 19.18
N THR A 163 2.98 0.22 18.97
CA THR A 163 1.75 -0.36 18.40
C THR A 163 0.47 0.24 19.01
N ASP A 164 0.35 0.25 20.33
CA ASP A 164 -0.86 0.76 21.00
C ASP A 164 -1.11 2.24 20.70
N MET A 165 -0.06 3.06 20.69
CA MET A 165 -0.18 4.49 20.36
C MET A 165 -0.54 4.71 18.90
N ALA A 166 0.05 3.92 17.98
CA ALA A 166 -0.30 3.99 16.57
C ALA A 166 -1.76 3.62 16.32
N VAL A 167 -2.27 2.55 16.96
CA VAL A 167 -3.70 2.16 16.88
C VAL A 167 -4.60 3.25 17.44
N LEU A 168 -4.24 3.87 18.57
CA LEU A 168 -5.01 4.97 19.15
C LEU A 168 -5.09 6.18 18.19
N VAL A 169 -3.99 6.54 17.53
CA VAL A 169 -3.95 7.67 16.58
C VAL A 169 -4.89 7.46 15.39
N ILE A 170 -5.05 6.22 14.91
CA ILE A 170 -5.92 5.90 13.76
C ILE A 170 -7.27 5.30 14.16
N ASP A 171 -7.63 5.30 15.44
CA ASP A 171 -8.82 4.60 15.92
C ASP A 171 -10.12 5.14 15.30
N ASP A 172 -10.25 6.46 15.20
CA ASP A 172 -11.38 7.11 14.53
C ASP A 172 -11.47 6.76 13.04
N HIS A 173 -10.30 6.66 12.39
CA HIS A 173 -10.20 6.25 11.01
C HIS A 173 -10.68 4.80 10.82
N ILE A 174 -10.25 3.89 11.69
CA ILE A 174 -10.68 2.49 11.70
C ILE A 174 -12.20 2.40 11.94
N LYS A 175 -12.72 3.12 12.94
CA LYS A 175 -14.16 3.16 13.25
C LYS A 175 -14.99 3.57 12.05
N THR A 176 -14.55 4.62 11.37
CA THR A 176 -15.29 5.18 10.23
C THR A 176 -15.25 4.24 9.02
N PHE A 177 -14.11 3.60 8.74
CA PHE A 177 -13.94 2.73 7.59
C PHE A 177 -14.55 1.34 7.75
N PHE A 178 -14.51 0.77 8.96
CA PHE A 178 -14.86 -0.62 9.23
C PHE A 178 -15.99 -0.72 10.23
N ASP A 179 -17.17 -0.22 9.87
CA ASP A 179 -18.36 -0.38 10.71
C ASP A 179 -18.66 -1.88 10.92
N GLY A 180 -18.94 -2.26 12.18
CA GLY A 180 -19.08 -3.65 12.62
C GLY A 180 -17.82 -4.52 12.60
N LYS A 181 -16.74 -4.14 11.90
CA LYS A 181 -15.49 -4.92 11.78
C LYS A 181 -14.27 -4.31 12.46
N SER A 182 -14.37 -3.09 12.97
CA SER A 182 -13.27 -2.35 13.59
C SER A 182 -12.50 -3.13 14.67
N ARG A 183 -13.18 -4.00 15.43
CA ARG A 183 -12.54 -4.83 16.47
C ARG A 183 -11.51 -5.80 15.89
N PHE A 184 -11.78 -6.37 14.72
CA PHE A 184 -10.90 -7.32 14.06
C PHE A 184 -9.67 -6.59 13.52
N VAL A 185 -9.86 -5.43 12.90
CA VAL A 185 -8.75 -4.57 12.43
C VAL A 185 -7.85 -4.17 13.60
N ARG A 186 -8.41 -3.72 14.73
CA ARG A 186 -7.60 -3.41 15.92
C ARG A 186 -6.83 -4.61 16.44
N SER A 187 -7.50 -5.77 16.52
CA SER A 187 -6.87 -7.01 16.98
C SER A 187 -5.68 -7.35 16.09
N SER A 188 -5.89 -7.32 14.76
CA SER A 188 -4.87 -7.54 13.75
C SER A 188 -3.64 -6.66 13.96
N LEU A 189 -3.86 -5.34 14.04
CA LEU A 189 -2.78 -4.38 14.23
C LEU A 189 -2.04 -4.57 15.56
N LYS A 190 -2.75 -4.95 16.63
CA LYS A 190 -2.17 -5.17 17.96
C LYS A 190 -1.41 -6.49 18.07
N SER A 191 -1.75 -7.50 17.27
CA SER A 191 -1.01 -8.77 17.24
C SER A 191 0.29 -8.70 16.45
N LEU A 192 0.52 -7.65 15.67
CA LEU A 192 1.75 -7.49 14.89
C LEU A 192 2.96 -7.22 15.79
N ASN A 193 4.01 -8.02 15.62
CA ASN A 193 5.33 -7.69 16.17
C ASN A 193 6.07 -6.74 15.21
N MET A 194 5.88 -5.43 15.41
CA MET A 194 6.47 -4.42 14.53
C MET A 194 8.00 -4.48 14.47
N ARG A 195 8.67 -4.95 15.54
CA ARG A 195 10.14 -5.11 15.51
C ARG A 195 10.55 -6.18 14.49
N ASP A 196 9.86 -7.31 14.49
CA ASP A 196 10.14 -8.41 13.55
C ASP A 196 9.79 -8.00 12.11
N LEU A 197 8.68 -7.29 11.92
CA LEU A 197 8.31 -6.77 10.58
C LEU A 197 9.35 -5.79 10.04
N HIS A 198 9.91 -4.91 10.86
CA HIS A 198 10.96 -3.98 10.41
C HIS A 198 12.26 -4.71 10.10
N ILE A 199 12.64 -5.71 10.90
CA ILE A 199 13.81 -6.55 10.61
C ILE A 199 13.62 -7.29 9.28
N LEU A 200 12.46 -7.90 9.09
CA LEU A 200 12.11 -8.60 7.86
C LEU A 200 12.12 -7.65 6.65
N SER A 201 11.53 -6.45 6.79
CA SER A 201 11.56 -5.43 5.74
C SER A 201 12.98 -5.00 5.39
N ALA A 202 13.87 -4.87 6.37
CA ALA A 202 15.27 -4.51 6.15
C ALA A 202 16.03 -5.67 5.46
N GLN A 203 15.78 -6.91 5.87
CA GLN A 203 16.35 -8.11 5.24
C GLN A 203 15.91 -8.21 3.77
N ILE A 204 14.62 -8.07 3.49
CA ILE A 204 14.08 -8.07 2.12
C ILE A 204 14.64 -6.88 1.31
N SER A 205 14.83 -5.73 1.94
CA SER A 205 15.47 -4.59 1.27
C SER A 205 16.91 -4.88 0.86
N ASN A 206 17.65 -5.68 1.63
CA ASN A 206 19.01 -6.09 1.29
C ASN A 206 19.05 -7.26 0.31
N ASP A 207 18.08 -8.17 0.37
CA ASP A 207 17.94 -9.32 -0.52
C ASP A 207 16.58 -9.30 -1.20
N ILE A 208 16.45 -8.42 -2.20
CA ILE A 208 15.20 -8.28 -2.95
C ILE A 208 14.93 -9.56 -3.74
N ASP A 209 15.97 -10.26 -4.22
CA ASP A 209 15.84 -11.45 -5.06
C ASP A 209 15.04 -12.55 -4.36
N SER A 210 15.19 -12.71 -3.04
CA SER A 210 14.35 -13.61 -2.24
C SER A 210 12.86 -13.24 -2.25
N LEU A 211 12.50 -11.95 -2.18
CA LEU A 211 11.12 -11.50 -2.35
C LEU A 211 10.64 -11.70 -3.80
N LEU A 212 11.48 -11.38 -4.79
CA LEU A 212 11.12 -11.57 -6.20
C LEU A 212 10.89 -13.05 -6.51
N ALA A 213 11.68 -13.94 -5.90
CA ALA A 213 11.51 -15.38 -6.00
C ALA A 213 10.20 -15.82 -5.35
N SER A 214 9.87 -15.37 -4.13
CA SER A 214 8.61 -15.77 -3.50
C SER A 214 7.40 -15.29 -4.29
N LEU A 215 7.41 -14.06 -4.81
CA LEU A 215 6.34 -13.54 -5.67
C LEU A 215 6.16 -14.39 -6.92
N LYS A 216 7.25 -14.82 -7.58
CA LYS A 216 7.21 -15.68 -8.78
C LYS A 216 6.43 -16.99 -8.61
N TYR A 217 6.28 -17.48 -7.38
CA TYR A 217 5.65 -18.77 -7.10
C TYR A 217 4.36 -18.68 -6.26
N SER A 218 3.88 -17.48 -5.91
CA SER A 218 2.81 -17.30 -4.91
C SER A 218 1.41 -17.01 -5.47
N ILE A 219 1.17 -17.11 -6.79
CA ILE A 219 -0.15 -16.88 -7.41
C ILE A 219 -0.37 -17.87 -8.55
#